data_AF-A0A7L5ANT3-F1
#
_entry.id   AF-A0A7L5ANT3-F1
#
_cell.length_a   1.000
_cell.length_b   1.000
_cell.length_c   1.000
_cell.angle_alpha   90.00
_cell.angle_beta   90.00
_cell.angle_gamma   90.00
#
_symmetry.space_group_name_H-M   'P 1'
#
loop_
_entity.id
_entity.type
_entity.pdbx_description
1 polymer ?
#
loop_
_entity_poly.entity_id
_entity_poly.type
_entity_poly.pdbx_seq_one_letter_code
_entity_poly.pdbx_strand_id
1 'polypeptide(L)'
;MPNDNTPSTGDTNRQGESATDNPTTPAAATPAPAPAPAQAGGEAALGDVGKRALDAERAARKAAEKQLKELQAAQAAAQDAERSQADKAAAALAALEAKVRALEVERDRAAAAAKTGVPAELLAGPGDDAEAYASALKEWAASQAPTPAPAPAGGSKSPLFVLRHMGNPDGDAGASLDDQIKAAEAAGDKTLLASLKAMKLGG
;
A
#
# COMPACT_ATOMS: atom_id res chain seq x y z
N MET A 1 24.52 12.71 -27.47
CA MET A 1 24.82 14.15 -27.63
C MET A 1 25.55 14.60 -26.37
N PRO A 2 26.60 15.43 -26.48
CA PRO A 2 27.80 15.44 -25.62
C PRO A 2 27.73 16.37 -24.39
N ASN A 3 28.69 16.16 -23.48
CA ASN A 3 29.07 17.01 -22.34
C ASN A 3 29.34 18.46 -22.77
N ASP A 4 28.91 19.44 -21.96
CA ASP A 4 29.53 20.76 -21.92
C ASP A 4 29.78 21.19 -20.46
N ASN A 5 31.04 21.00 -20.07
CA ASN A 5 31.69 21.72 -18.99
C ASN A 5 32.42 22.92 -19.63
N THR A 6 32.21 24.14 -19.13
CA THR A 6 33.28 25.14 -18.88
C THR A 6 32.69 26.45 -18.36
N PRO A 7 33.18 26.98 -17.23
CA PRO A 7 33.01 28.38 -16.89
C PRO A 7 34.00 29.26 -17.66
N SER A 8 33.47 30.42 -18.07
CA SER A 8 34.03 31.45 -18.93
C SER A 8 35.32 32.08 -18.38
N THR A 9 36.31 32.16 -19.27
CA THR A 9 37.57 32.89 -19.19
C THR A 9 37.34 34.41 -19.25
N GLY A 10 38.10 35.17 -18.45
CA GLY A 10 38.50 36.52 -18.84
C GLY A 10 38.72 37.50 -17.70
N ASP A 11 39.96 37.63 -17.23
CA ASP A 11 40.65 38.92 -17.40
C ASP A 11 42.18 38.71 -17.42
N THR A 12 42.82 39.53 -18.24
CA THR A 12 44.09 39.35 -18.90
C THR A 12 44.98 40.54 -18.56
N ASN A 13 46.12 40.35 -17.91
CA ASN A 13 47.30 41.19 -18.15
C ASN A 13 48.53 40.55 -17.47
N ARG A 14 49.40 39.84 -18.22
CA ARG A 14 50.46 40.31 -19.13
C ARG A 14 51.80 40.43 -18.38
N GLN A 15 52.60 39.38 -18.54
CA GLN A 15 54.04 39.34 -18.28
C GLN A 15 54.80 40.08 -19.37
N GLY A 16 55.98 40.60 -19.03
CA GLY A 16 57.06 40.87 -19.98
C GLY A 16 57.94 42.04 -19.55
N GLU A 17 59.16 41.76 -19.09
CA GLU A 17 60.42 42.12 -19.79
C GLU A 17 61.62 42.12 -18.82
N SER A 18 62.61 41.30 -19.15
CA SER A 18 63.94 41.26 -18.56
C SER A 18 64.86 42.23 -19.31
N ALA A 19 65.60 43.09 -18.61
CA ALA A 19 66.89 43.58 -19.10
C ALA A 19 67.77 44.06 -17.92
N THR A 20 68.92 43.42 -17.83
CA THR A 20 70.19 43.78 -17.18
C THR A 20 70.44 45.27 -16.97
N ASP A 21 70.83 45.62 -15.74
CA ASP A 21 72.00 46.48 -15.51
C ASP A 21 72.57 46.22 -14.11
N ASN A 22 73.88 45.99 -14.07
CA ASN A 22 74.68 45.84 -12.86
C ASN A 22 75.89 46.75 -13.06
N PRO A 23 76.17 47.67 -12.12
CA PRO A 23 77.57 47.77 -11.73
C PRO A 23 77.80 47.97 -10.22
N THR A 24 78.80 47.23 -9.76
CA THR A 24 79.82 47.59 -8.78
C THR A 24 79.45 47.59 -7.29
N THR A 25 79.82 46.46 -6.68
CA THR A 25 80.07 46.22 -5.26
C THR A 25 81.22 47.10 -4.71
N PRO A 26 81.04 47.72 -3.52
CA PRO A 26 82.14 47.96 -2.58
C PRO A 26 82.16 46.86 -1.51
N ALA A 27 83.36 46.35 -1.22
CA ALA A 27 83.59 45.27 -0.28
C ALA A 27 83.41 45.67 1.20
N ALA A 28 82.87 44.71 1.96
CA ALA A 28 83.06 44.38 3.37
C ALA A 28 82.62 45.36 4.49
N ALA A 29 81.55 44.96 5.19
CA ALA A 29 81.53 44.95 6.65
C ALA A 29 80.70 43.74 7.13
N THR A 30 81.33 42.82 7.85
CA THR A 30 80.64 41.70 8.52
C THR A 30 79.69 42.26 9.58
N PRO A 31 78.37 42.05 9.50
CA PRO A 31 77.47 42.42 10.60
C PRO A 31 77.68 41.44 11.76
N ALA A 32 77.92 41.99 12.95
CA ALA A 32 77.85 41.23 14.19
C ALA A 32 76.47 40.54 14.31
N PRO A 33 76.38 39.35 14.94
CA PRO A 33 75.11 38.65 15.05
C PRO A 33 74.09 39.52 15.78
N ALA A 34 72.94 39.75 15.13
CA ALA A 34 71.80 40.39 15.75
C ALA A 34 71.41 39.60 17.02
N PRO A 35 71.06 40.27 18.14
CA PRO A 35 70.58 39.56 19.31
C PRO A 35 69.34 38.75 18.91
N ALA A 36 69.35 37.46 19.26
CA ALA A 36 68.20 36.59 19.08
C ALA A 36 66.95 37.28 19.68
N PRO A 37 65.76 37.17 19.05
CA PRO A 37 64.55 37.70 19.63
C PRO A 37 64.39 37.09 21.02
N ALA A 38 64.36 37.96 22.03
CA ALA A 38 64.11 37.55 23.40
C ALA A 38 62.82 36.74 23.42
N GLN A 39 62.91 35.46 23.78
CA GLN A 39 61.76 34.66 24.16
C GLN A 39 61.19 35.25 25.46
N ALA A 40 60.45 36.34 25.32
CA ALA A 40 59.74 36.97 26.42
C ALA A 40 58.41 36.25 26.61
N GLY A 41 58.40 35.36 27.59
CA GLY A 41 57.24 35.15 28.45
C GLY A 41 56.18 34.17 27.95
N GLY A 42 56.40 32.89 28.24
CA GLY A 42 55.28 32.00 28.56
C GLY A 42 54.49 32.59 29.73
N GLU A 43 53.17 32.74 29.54
CA GLU A 43 52.12 33.12 30.50
C GLU A 43 52.26 34.41 31.35
N ALA A 44 53.46 34.94 31.56
CA ALA A 44 53.71 36.15 32.35
C ALA A 44 53.65 37.46 31.53
N ALA A 45 53.49 37.39 30.20
CA ALA A 45 53.53 38.56 29.30
C ALA A 45 52.17 39.03 28.78
N LEU A 46 51.06 38.40 29.19
CA LEU A 46 49.72 38.87 28.85
C LEU A 46 49.31 39.96 29.85
N GLY A 47 49.41 41.23 29.45
CA GLY A 47 48.81 42.34 30.21
C GLY A 47 47.29 42.14 30.40
N ASP A 48 46.65 42.98 31.21
CA ASP A 48 45.24 42.82 31.61
C ASP A 48 44.26 42.66 30.44
N VAL A 49 44.56 43.29 29.29
CA VAL A 49 43.76 43.16 28.06
C VAL A 49 43.83 41.74 27.48
N GLY A 50 45.01 41.12 27.46
CA GLY A 50 45.20 39.77 26.95
C GLY A 50 44.49 38.71 27.80
N LYS A 51 44.53 38.87 29.13
CA LYS A 51 43.79 37.98 30.05
C LYS A 51 42.27 38.08 29.84
N ARG A 52 41.74 39.30 29.72
CA ARG A 52 40.31 39.52 29.43
C ARG A 52 39.87 38.93 28.10
N ALA A 53 40.70 39.03 27.06
CA ALA A 53 40.41 38.42 25.76
C ALA A 53 40.34 36.89 25.84
N LEU A 54 41.25 36.26 26.59
CA LEU A 54 41.28 34.81 26.78
C LEU A 54 40.07 34.31 27.58
N ASP A 55 39.65 35.05 28.60
CA ASP A 55 38.46 34.72 29.38
C ASP A 55 37.18 34.89 28.55
N ALA A 56 37.09 35.93 27.71
CA ALA A 56 35.98 36.12 26.77
C ALA A 56 35.89 34.97 25.75
N GLU A 57 37.02 34.53 25.19
CA GLU A 57 37.09 33.40 24.27
C GLU A 57 36.64 32.10 24.96
N ARG A 58 37.12 31.83 26.18
CA ARG A 58 36.69 30.65 26.96
C ARG A 58 35.19 30.71 27.28
N ALA A 59 34.65 31.88 27.60
CA ALA A 59 33.22 32.05 27.83
C ALA A 59 32.41 31.80 26.55
N ALA A 60 32.86 32.32 25.41
CA ALA A 60 32.24 32.08 24.11
C ALA A 60 32.25 30.59 23.73
N ARG A 61 33.38 29.89 23.94
CA ARG A 61 33.47 28.43 23.71
C ARG A 61 32.50 27.65 24.60
N LYS A 62 32.48 27.95 25.90
CA LYS A 62 31.53 27.30 26.83
C LYS A 62 30.07 27.56 26.44
N ALA A 63 29.75 28.76 25.97
CA ALA A 63 28.41 29.10 25.50
C ALA A 63 28.05 28.33 24.21
N ALA A 64 28.96 28.26 23.24
CA ALA A 64 28.77 27.49 22.00
C ALA A 64 28.65 25.98 22.27
N GLU A 65 29.47 25.42 23.16
CA GLU A 65 29.36 24.02 23.57
C GLU A 65 28.02 23.72 24.26
N LYS A 66 27.53 24.65 25.10
CA LYS A 66 26.21 24.52 25.72
C LYS A 66 25.11 24.53 24.66
N GLN A 67 25.16 25.46 23.71
CA GLN A 67 24.19 25.54 22.61
C GLN A 67 24.22 24.28 21.74
N LEU A 68 25.40 23.75 21.41
CA LEU A 68 25.52 22.50 20.67
C LEU A 68 24.87 21.33 21.40
N LYS A 69 25.11 21.20 22.72
CA LYS A 69 24.49 20.14 23.52
C LYS A 69 22.97 20.29 23.58
N GLU A 70 22.47 21.52 23.71
CA GLU A 70 21.03 21.80 23.73
C GLU A 70 20.37 21.48 22.39
N LEU A 71 20.99 21.86 21.27
CA LEU A 71 20.49 21.53 19.93
C LEU A 71 20.55 20.02 19.65
N GLN A 72 21.61 19.33 20.07
CA GLN A 72 21.72 17.88 19.95
C GLN A 72 20.63 17.17 20.76
N ALA A 73 20.36 17.63 21.99
CA ALA A 73 19.29 17.08 22.81
C ALA A 73 17.90 17.34 22.20
N ALA A 74 17.66 18.54 21.67
CA ALA A 74 16.42 18.87 20.98
C ALA A 74 16.23 18.02 19.71
N GLN A 75 17.29 17.79 18.95
CA GLN A 75 17.26 16.93 17.76
C GLN A 75 16.95 15.47 18.12
N ALA A 76 17.58 14.93 19.17
CA ALA A 76 17.29 13.58 19.64
C ALA A 76 15.84 13.44 20.10
N ALA A 77 15.33 14.40 20.88
CA ALA A 77 13.94 14.41 21.32
C ALA A 77 12.94 14.49 20.15
N ALA A 78 13.25 15.29 19.12
CA ALA A 78 12.43 15.38 17.92
C ALA A 78 12.40 14.06 17.13
N GLN A 79 13.55 13.40 16.97
CA GLN A 79 13.65 12.11 16.29
C GLN A 79 12.89 11.00 17.03
N ASP A 80 12.97 10.96 18.36
CA ASP A 80 12.21 9.99 19.16
C ASP A 80 10.71 10.24 19.07
N ALA A 81 10.28 11.50 19.06
CA ALA A 81 8.88 11.85 18.86
C ALA A 81 8.40 11.46 17.46
N GLU A 82 9.19 11.71 16.42
CA GLU A 82 8.87 11.33 15.04
C GLU A 82 8.78 9.82 14.88
N ARG A 83 9.73 9.06 15.44
CA ARG A 83 9.67 7.60 15.45
C ARG A 83 8.41 7.09 16.15
N SER A 84 8.08 7.65 17.32
CA SER A 84 6.86 7.28 18.03
C SER A 84 5.58 7.58 17.23
N GLN A 85 5.55 8.71 16.50
CA GLN A 85 4.43 9.05 15.64
C GLN A 85 4.37 8.13 14.41
N ALA A 86 5.50 7.80 13.81
CA ALA A 86 5.60 6.86 12.70
C ALA A 86 5.11 5.46 13.10
N ASP A 87 5.50 4.97 14.27
CA ASP A 87 5.05 3.68 14.80
C ASP A 87 3.52 3.66 15.01
N LYS A 88 2.95 4.75 15.55
CA LYS A 88 1.49 4.89 15.71
C LYS A 88 0.77 4.95 14.36
N ALA A 89 1.31 5.68 13.40
CA ALA A 89 0.75 5.77 12.06
C ALA A 89 0.80 4.42 11.33
N ALA A 90 1.91 3.70 11.44
CA ALA A 90 2.07 2.35 10.89
C ALA A 90 1.07 1.36 11.51
N ALA A 91 0.90 1.40 12.84
CA ALA A 91 -0.11 0.59 13.52
C ALA A 91 -1.55 0.92 13.07
N ALA A 92 -1.86 2.21 12.89
CA ALA A 92 -3.17 2.64 12.40
C ALA A 92 -3.42 2.19 10.95
N LEU A 93 -2.42 2.29 10.08
CA LEU A 93 -2.50 1.80 8.70
C LEU A 93 -2.71 0.29 8.65
N ALA A 94 -1.92 -0.48 9.40
CA ALA A 94 -2.07 -1.94 9.47
C ALA A 94 -3.47 -2.35 9.97
N ALA A 95 -4.01 -1.63 10.97
CA ALA A 95 -5.36 -1.88 11.47
C ALA A 95 -6.44 -1.53 10.43
N LEU A 96 -6.26 -0.46 9.66
CA LEU A 96 -7.20 -0.10 8.60
C LEU A 96 -7.15 -1.10 7.44
N GLU A 97 -5.97 -1.50 7.01
CA GLU A 97 -5.78 -2.53 5.99
C GLU A 97 -6.40 -3.88 6.40
N ALA A 98 -6.26 -4.26 7.67
CA ALA A 98 -6.92 -5.45 8.19
C ALA A 98 -8.45 -5.35 8.11
N LYS A 99 -9.02 -4.18 8.41
CA LYS A 99 -10.47 -3.93 8.27
C LYS A 99 -10.92 -3.96 6.82
N VAL A 100 -10.16 -3.36 5.91
CA VAL A 100 -10.47 -3.40 4.47
C VAL A 100 -10.48 -4.85 3.99
N ARG A 101 -9.44 -5.64 4.30
CA ARG A 101 -9.40 -7.06 3.93
C ARG A 101 -10.56 -7.87 4.53
N ALA A 102 -10.94 -7.61 5.78
CA ALA A 102 -12.08 -8.26 6.40
C ALA A 102 -13.39 -7.95 5.66
N LEU A 103 -13.62 -6.67 5.35
CA LEU A 103 -14.81 -6.24 4.59
C LEU A 103 -14.83 -6.79 3.17
N GLU A 104 -13.68 -6.89 2.50
CA GLU A 104 -13.56 -7.49 1.17
C GLU A 104 -13.94 -8.98 1.20
N VAL A 105 -13.45 -9.73 2.18
CA VAL A 105 -13.82 -11.15 2.36
C VAL A 105 -15.32 -11.30 2.64
N GLU A 106 -15.89 -10.49 3.52
CA GLU A 106 -17.33 -10.50 3.80
C GLU A 106 -18.15 -10.14 2.56
N ARG A 107 -17.73 -9.13 1.80
CA ARG A 107 -18.37 -8.70 0.56
C ARG A 107 -18.34 -9.81 -0.49
N ASP A 108 -17.20 -10.47 -0.67
CA ASP A 108 -17.06 -11.56 -1.64
C ASP A 108 -17.88 -12.78 -1.24
N ARG A 109 -17.94 -13.09 0.05
CA ARG A 109 -18.80 -14.14 0.60
C ARG A 109 -20.29 -13.82 0.43
N ALA A 110 -20.71 -12.59 0.72
CA ALA A 110 -22.08 -12.15 0.50
C ALA A 110 -22.46 -12.19 -0.98
N ALA A 111 -21.53 -11.84 -1.87
CA ALA A 111 -21.75 -11.92 -3.30
C ALA A 111 -21.79 -13.35 -3.83
N ALA A 112 -20.97 -14.25 -3.29
CA ALA A 112 -21.05 -15.68 -3.59
C ALA A 112 -22.38 -16.25 -3.11
N ALA A 113 -22.83 -15.90 -1.90
CA ALA A 113 -24.11 -16.30 -1.34
C ALA A 113 -25.29 -15.84 -2.21
N ALA A 114 -25.29 -14.58 -2.63
CA ALA A 114 -26.33 -14.04 -3.50
C ALA A 114 -26.39 -14.74 -4.87
N LYS A 115 -25.25 -15.21 -5.39
CA LYS A 115 -25.17 -15.91 -6.67
C LYS A 115 -25.56 -17.38 -6.60
N THR A 116 -25.20 -18.08 -5.52
CA THR A 116 -25.40 -19.53 -5.38
C THR A 116 -26.65 -19.89 -4.59
N GLY A 117 -27.23 -18.93 -3.86
CA GLY A 117 -28.30 -19.17 -2.89
C GLY A 117 -27.84 -19.89 -1.61
N VAL A 118 -26.53 -20.11 -1.46
CA VAL A 118 -25.95 -20.68 -0.23
C VAL A 118 -25.78 -19.55 0.79
N PRO A 119 -26.29 -19.68 2.04
CA PRO A 119 -26.07 -18.70 3.09
C PRO A 119 -24.59 -18.35 3.28
N ALA A 120 -24.29 -17.06 3.48
CA ALA A 120 -22.92 -16.59 3.70
C ALA A 120 -22.24 -17.31 4.88
N GLU A 121 -22.97 -17.61 5.95
CA GLU A 121 -22.44 -18.37 7.10
C GLU A 121 -21.91 -19.76 6.72
N LEU A 122 -22.56 -20.44 5.77
CA LEU A 122 -22.08 -21.74 5.27
C LEU A 122 -20.88 -21.59 4.35
N LEU A 123 -20.71 -20.44 3.69
CA LEU A 123 -19.51 -20.14 2.90
C LEU A 123 -18.32 -19.71 3.75
N ALA A 124 -18.53 -19.43 5.05
CA ALA A 124 -17.45 -19.16 5.99
C ALA A 124 -16.61 -20.39 6.33
N GLY A 125 -17.17 -21.58 6.12
CA GLY A 125 -16.58 -22.84 6.54
C GLY A 125 -16.84 -23.15 8.03
N PRO A 126 -16.24 -24.22 8.56
CA PRO A 126 -16.57 -24.74 9.89
C PRO A 126 -16.16 -23.87 11.08
N GLY A 127 -15.34 -22.84 10.89
CA GLY A 127 -14.82 -22.05 12.01
C GLY A 127 -14.18 -22.93 13.09
N ASP A 128 -14.53 -22.69 14.35
CA ASP A 128 -14.05 -23.45 15.52
C ASP A 128 -14.95 -24.66 15.89
N ASP A 129 -16.12 -24.83 15.26
CA ASP A 129 -17.08 -25.92 15.56
C ASP A 129 -17.55 -26.60 14.26
N ALA A 130 -16.88 -27.71 13.94
CA ALA A 130 -17.14 -28.46 12.71
C ALA A 130 -18.48 -29.21 12.76
N GLU A 131 -18.92 -29.66 13.93
CA GLU A 131 -20.18 -30.35 14.13
C GLU A 131 -21.38 -29.44 13.91
N ALA A 132 -21.34 -28.21 14.43
CA ALA A 132 -22.37 -27.19 14.20
C ALA A 132 -22.47 -26.84 12.72
N TYR A 133 -21.33 -26.68 12.05
CA TYR A 133 -21.28 -26.40 10.62
C TYR A 133 -21.85 -27.53 9.76
N ALA A 134 -21.49 -28.79 10.04
CA ALA A 134 -22.02 -29.94 9.33
C ALA A 134 -23.55 -30.07 9.51
N SER A 135 -24.06 -29.72 10.70
CA SER A 135 -25.50 -29.71 10.98
C SER A 135 -26.22 -28.63 10.18
N ALA A 136 -25.68 -27.41 10.15
CA ALA A 136 -26.24 -26.31 9.36
C ALA A 136 -26.21 -26.61 7.84
N LEU A 137 -25.16 -27.27 7.33
CA LEU A 137 -25.10 -27.75 5.95
C LEU A 137 -26.21 -28.76 5.64
N LYS A 138 -26.45 -29.70 6.56
CA LYS A 138 -27.50 -30.73 6.40
C LYS A 138 -28.90 -30.11 6.42
N GLU A 139 -29.16 -29.18 7.32
CA GLU A 139 -30.42 -28.44 7.39
C GLU A 139 -30.68 -27.64 6.12
N TRP A 140 -29.68 -26.90 5.64
CA TRP A 140 -29.78 -26.18 4.39
C TRP A 140 -30.02 -27.13 3.21
N ALA A 141 -29.27 -28.22 3.10
CA ALA A 141 -29.47 -29.22 2.04
C ALA A 141 -30.88 -29.84 2.07
N ALA A 142 -31.43 -30.08 3.27
CA ALA A 142 -32.80 -30.55 3.44
C ALA A 142 -33.84 -29.49 3.04
N SER A 143 -33.58 -28.21 3.30
CA SER A 143 -34.47 -27.10 2.90
C SER A 143 -34.54 -26.90 1.37
N GLN A 144 -33.50 -27.34 0.66
CA GLN A 144 -33.42 -27.29 -0.80
C GLN A 144 -33.98 -28.55 -1.46
N ALA A 145 -34.27 -29.60 -0.68
CA ALA A 145 -34.86 -30.82 -1.22
C ALA A 145 -36.29 -30.51 -1.72
N PRO A 146 -36.64 -30.88 -2.96
CA PRO A 146 -38.03 -30.80 -3.40
C PRO A 146 -38.89 -31.60 -2.43
N THR A 147 -40.01 -31.02 -1.99
CA THR A 147 -40.98 -31.72 -1.15
C THR A 147 -41.26 -33.08 -1.77
N PRO A 148 -41.03 -34.21 -1.07
CA PRO A 148 -41.25 -35.51 -1.65
C PRO A 148 -42.71 -35.59 -2.09
N ALA A 149 -42.92 -35.78 -3.40
CA ALA A 149 -44.24 -36.00 -3.95
C ALA A 149 -44.91 -37.14 -3.15
N PRO A 150 -46.18 -37.00 -2.74
CA PRO A 150 -46.85 -38.02 -1.95
C PRO A 150 -46.76 -39.34 -2.72
N ALA A 151 -46.15 -40.34 -2.09
CA ALA A 151 -45.96 -41.65 -2.68
C ALA A 151 -47.32 -42.18 -3.16
N PRO A 152 -47.47 -42.58 -4.44
CA PRO A 152 -48.70 -43.22 -4.88
C PRO A 152 -48.86 -44.51 -4.08
N ALA A 153 -49.93 -44.54 -3.28
CA ALA A 153 -50.34 -45.73 -2.56
C ALA A 153 -50.40 -46.92 -3.53
N GLY A 154 -49.77 -48.03 -3.12
CA GLY A 154 -49.49 -49.18 -3.97
C GLY A 154 -50.69 -49.72 -4.75
N GLY A 155 -50.41 -50.27 -5.93
CA GLY A 155 -51.49 -50.76 -6.79
C GLY A 155 -51.08 -51.50 -8.05
N SER A 156 -50.11 -52.41 -7.98
CA SER A 156 -50.00 -53.60 -8.86
C SER A 156 -49.70 -53.44 -10.36
N LYS A 157 -48.87 -54.41 -10.83
CA LYS A 157 -48.66 -54.89 -12.21
C LYS A 157 -47.78 -54.04 -13.13
N SER A 158 -46.50 -54.42 -13.15
CA SER A 158 -45.66 -54.29 -14.35
C SER A 158 -46.33 -54.99 -15.54
N PRO A 159 -46.16 -54.45 -16.76
CA PRO A 159 -45.43 -55.24 -17.74
C PRO A 159 -44.37 -54.43 -18.52
N LEU A 160 -43.24 -55.11 -18.72
CA LEU A 160 -42.50 -55.21 -19.98
C LEU A 160 -42.05 -53.90 -20.66
N PHE A 161 -40.77 -53.60 -20.45
CA PHE A 161 -39.78 -53.16 -21.42
C PHE A 161 -40.30 -52.84 -22.84
N VAL A 162 -40.39 -51.55 -23.19
CA VAL A 162 -40.29 -51.10 -24.58
C VAL A 162 -39.14 -50.10 -24.70
N LEU A 163 -38.31 -50.42 -25.69
CA LEU A 163 -37.05 -49.82 -26.06
C LEU A 163 -37.22 -48.36 -26.54
N ARG A 164 -36.48 -47.45 -25.89
CA ARG A 164 -35.86 -46.22 -26.40
C ARG A 164 -36.36 -45.67 -27.76
N HIS A 165 -37.16 -44.60 -27.72
CA HIS A 165 -37.10 -43.53 -28.72
C HIS A 165 -36.90 -42.18 -28.02
N MET A 166 -36.01 -41.38 -28.62
CA MET A 166 -35.61 -40.06 -28.16
C MET A 166 -36.78 -39.06 -28.27
N GLY A 167 -36.96 -38.25 -27.22
CA GLY A 167 -37.54 -36.91 -27.29
C GLY A 167 -39.07 -36.81 -27.33
N ASN A 168 -39.70 -36.55 -26.18
CA ASN A 168 -40.80 -35.60 -26.09
C ASN A 168 -40.94 -35.11 -24.63
N PRO A 169 -41.12 -33.80 -24.36
CA PRO A 169 -41.37 -33.30 -23.02
C PRO A 169 -42.76 -33.76 -22.54
N ASP A 170 -42.86 -34.12 -21.27
CA ASP A 170 -44.13 -34.34 -20.56
C ASP A 170 -44.86 -33.00 -20.42
N GLY A 171 -45.42 -32.52 -21.53
CA GLY A 171 -46.50 -31.57 -21.56
C GLY A 171 -47.80 -32.35 -21.59
N ASP A 172 -48.65 -32.09 -20.60
CA ASP A 172 -50.06 -32.43 -20.56
C ASP A 172 -50.67 -32.46 -21.98
N ALA A 173 -50.81 -33.66 -22.55
CA ALA A 173 -51.19 -33.91 -23.94
C ALA A 173 -52.71 -33.71 -24.16
N GLY A 174 -53.21 -32.57 -23.68
CA GLY A 174 -54.61 -32.16 -23.78
C GLY A 174 -54.85 -30.65 -23.67
N ALA A 175 -53.89 -29.84 -23.21
CA ALA A 175 -54.07 -28.39 -23.15
C ALA A 175 -53.82 -27.76 -24.53
N SER A 176 -54.86 -27.15 -25.09
CA SER A 176 -54.81 -26.49 -26.40
C SER A 176 -53.76 -25.37 -26.42
N LEU A 177 -53.26 -25.00 -27.61
CA LEU A 177 -52.28 -23.90 -27.75
C LEU A 177 -52.76 -22.59 -27.09
N ASP A 178 -54.08 -22.37 -27.06
CA ASP A 178 -54.71 -21.24 -26.38
C ASP A 178 -54.65 -21.32 -24.85
N ASP A 179 -54.75 -22.52 -24.28
CA ASP A 179 -54.63 -22.73 -22.84
C ASP A 179 -53.17 -22.53 -22.39
N GLN A 180 -52.21 -22.93 -23.24
CA GLN A 180 -50.79 -22.70 -23.00
C GLN A 180 -50.43 -21.20 -23.05
N ILE A 181 -51.02 -20.44 -23.97
CA ILE A 181 -50.87 -18.98 -24.05
C ILE A 181 -51.44 -18.32 -22.78
N LYS A 182 -52.62 -18.72 -22.31
CA LYS A 182 -53.22 -18.21 -21.07
C LYS A 182 -52.39 -18.56 -19.84
N ALA A 183 -51.86 -19.77 -19.76
CA ALA A 183 -51.00 -20.19 -18.67
C ALA A 183 -49.69 -19.39 -18.64
N ALA A 184 -49.06 -19.17 -19.79
CA ALA A 184 -47.85 -18.34 -19.91
C ALA A 184 -48.12 -16.86 -19.54
N GLU A 185 -49.28 -16.33 -19.91
CA GLU A 185 -49.71 -14.97 -19.53
C GLU A 185 -50.00 -14.87 -18.02
N ALA A 186 -50.69 -15.85 -17.44
CA ALA A 186 -50.94 -15.92 -16.00
C ALA A 186 -49.64 -16.09 -15.18
N ALA A 187 -48.66 -16.82 -15.72
CA ALA A 187 -47.34 -16.99 -15.13
C ALA A 187 -46.39 -15.79 -15.34
N GLY A 188 -46.75 -14.83 -16.20
CA GLY A 188 -45.92 -13.66 -16.52
C GLY A 188 -44.67 -13.97 -17.36
N ASP A 189 -44.57 -15.16 -17.96
CA ASP A 189 -43.44 -15.57 -18.79
C ASP A 189 -43.56 -15.00 -20.20
N LYS A 190 -42.95 -13.83 -20.40
CA LYS A 190 -43.00 -13.07 -21.66
C LYS A 190 -42.26 -13.78 -22.80
N THR A 191 -41.25 -14.59 -22.51
CA THR A 191 -40.44 -15.28 -23.53
C THR A 191 -41.22 -16.46 -24.09
N LEU A 192 -41.84 -17.25 -23.20
CA LEU A 192 -42.71 -18.36 -23.58
C LEU A 192 -44.00 -17.86 -24.26
N LEU A 193 -44.57 -16.75 -23.78
CA LEU A 193 -45.75 -16.14 -24.40
C LEU A 193 -45.48 -15.68 -25.84
N ALA A 194 -44.30 -15.12 -26.11
CA ALA A 194 -43.92 -14.67 -27.44
C ALA A 194 -43.73 -15.83 -28.42
N SER A 195 -43.11 -16.93 -27.99
CA SER A 195 -42.92 -18.12 -28.82
C SER A 195 -44.25 -18.83 -29.13
N LEU A 196 -45.13 -18.96 -28.14
CA LEU A 196 -46.45 -19.56 -28.32
C LEU A 196 -47.35 -18.71 -29.24
N LYS A 197 -47.32 -17.38 -29.10
CA LYS A 197 -48.05 -16.47 -30.01
C LYS A 197 -47.48 -16.51 -31.43
N ALA A 198 -46.16 -16.61 -31.59
CA ALA A 198 -45.54 -16.75 -32.91
C ALA A 198 -45.94 -18.08 -33.59
N MET A 199 -45.99 -19.18 -32.82
CA MET A 199 -46.44 -20.48 -33.32
C MET A 199 -47.92 -20.47 -33.74
N LYS A 200 -48.76 -19.69 -33.05
CA LYS A 200 -50.18 -19.50 -33.42
C LYS A 200 -50.37 -18.67 -34.71
N LEU A 201 -49.45 -17.74 -35.00
CA LEU A 201 -49.52 -16.84 -36.16
C LEU A 201 -48.80 -17.36 -37.41
N GLY A 202 -47.86 -18.31 -37.24
CA GLY A 202 -47.06 -18.89 -38.32
C GLY A 202 -47.56 -20.23 -38.86
N GLY A 203 -48.74 -20.68 -38.43
CA GLY A 203 -49.42 -21.88 -38.91
C GLY A 203 -50.51 -21.57 -39.92
#